data_AF-A0A9E2UBM9-F1
#
_entry.id   AF-A0A9E2UBM9-F1
#
_cell.length_a   1.000
_cell.length_b   1.000
_cell.length_c   1.000
_cell.angle_alpha   90.00
_cell.angle_beta   90.00
_cell.angle_gamma   90.00
#
_symmetry.space_group_name_H-M   'P 1'
#
loop_
_entity.id
_entity.type
_entity.pdbx_description
1 polymer ?
#
loop_
_entity_poly.entity_id
_entity_poly.type
_entity_poly.pdbx_seq_one_letter_code
_entity_poly.pdbx_strand_id
1 'polypeptide(L)' 'IEFAIDFVGFRVADLFVVGYGTDHAEKHRHLPYIGVLE' A
#
# COMPACT_ATOMS: atom_id res chain seq x y z
N ILE A 1 14.50 -13.31 11.13
CA ILE A 1 14.45 -12.31 12.23
C ILE A 1 13.02 -11.82 12.26
N GLU A 2 12.36 -11.93 13.40
CA GLU A 2 10.99 -11.44 13.60
C GLU A 2 11.06 -9.96 14.02
N PHE A 3 10.23 -9.11 13.42
CA PHE A 3 10.19 -7.68 13.70
C PHE A 3 8.91 -7.33 14.43
N ALA A 4 9.02 -6.68 15.59
CA ALA A 4 7.89 -6.06 16.26
C ALA A 4 7.67 -4.67 15.67
N ILE A 5 6.45 -4.40 15.20
CA ILE A 5 6.06 -3.09 14.67
C ILE A 5 5.22 -2.39 15.74
N ASP A 6 5.71 -1.26 16.25
CA ASP A 6 5.02 -0.50 17.31
C ASP A 6 3.77 0.23 16.81
N PHE A 7 3.77 0.65 15.53
CA PHE A 7 2.68 1.41 14.91
C PHE A 7 2.30 0.85 13.55
N VAL A 8 1.04 0.42 13.41
CA VAL A 8 0.48 -0.11 12.17
C VAL A 8 -0.74 0.72 11.79
N GLY A 9 -0.70 1.38 10.62
CA GLY A 9 -1.84 2.14 10.11
C GLY A 9 -3.02 1.24 9.73
N PHE A 10 -2.74 0.20 8.93
CA PHE A 10 -3.71 -0.82 8.53
C PHE A 10 -2.95 -2.07 8.07
N ARG A 11 -3.63 -3.23 8.13
CA ARG A 11 -3.11 -4.50 7.59
C ARG A 11 -3.85 -4.80 6.29
N VAL A 12 -3.11 -5.20 5.26
CA VAL A 12 -3.65 -5.58 3.94
C VAL A 12 -3.34 -7.04 3.64
N ALA A 13 -4.11 -7.63 2.72
CA ALA A 13 -3.79 -8.93 2.14
C ALA A 13 -2.53 -8.84 1.26
N ASP A 14 -1.97 -10.00 0.90
CA ASP A 14 -0.85 -10.10 -0.05
C ASP A 14 -1.34 -9.86 -1.49
N LEU A 15 -1.61 -8.59 -1.79
CA LEU A 15 -2.12 -8.09 -3.06
C LEU A 15 -1.31 -6.84 -3.45
N PHE A 16 -1.20 -6.57 -4.75
CA PHE A 16 -0.48 -5.40 -5.21
C PHE A 16 -1.31 -4.13 -4.98
N VAL A 17 -0.91 -3.32 -4.01
CA VAL A 17 -1.61 -2.08 -3.63
C VAL A 17 -1.04 -0.84 -4.33
N VAL A 18 -1.91 0.12 -4.66
CA VAL A 18 -1.54 1.43 -5.25
C VAL A 18 -2.35 2.57 -4.64
N GLY A 19 -1.93 3.81 -4.88
CA GLY A 19 -2.62 5.00 -4.38
C GLY A 19 -2.03 5.51 -3.07
N TYR A 20 -2.49 6.69 -2.64
CA TYR A 20 -2.00 7.34 -1.43
C TYR A 20 -0.45 7.44 -1.36
N GLY A 21 0.17 7.83 -2.47
CA GLY A 21 1.62 7.91 -2.62
C GLY A 21 2.31 6.63 -3.10
N THR A 22 1.67 5.47 -3.00
CA THR A 22 2.17 4.21 -3.60
C THR A 22 1.85 4.14 -5.09
N ASP A 23 2.72 3.51 -5.88
CA ASP A 23 2.67 3.53 -7.35
C ASP A 23 2.84 2.18 -8.02
N HIS A 24 2.42 2.14 -9.28
CA HIS A 24 2.79 1.10 -10.23
C HIS A 24 3.22 1.77 -11.54
N ALA A 25 4.47 1.55 -11.94
CA ALA A 25 5.06 2.16 -13.13
C ALA A 25 4.84 3.68 -13.19
N GLU A 26 5.11 4.36 -12.07
CA GLU A 26 4.97 5.81 -11.89
C GLU A 26 3.53 6.35 -11.94
N LYS A 27 2.52 5.47 -11.98
CA LYS A 27 1.10 5.82 -12.01
C LYS A 27 0.45 5.66 -10.62
N HIS A 28 -0.75 6.22 -10.47
CA HIS A 28 -1.65 6.02 -9.32
C HIS A 28 -1.29 6.71 -7.99
N ARG A 29 -0.11 7.32 -7.81
CA ARG A 29 0.27 8.03 -6.55
C ARG A 29 -0.73 9.07 -6.05
N HIS A 30 -1.39 9.76 -6.97
CA HIS A 30 -2.31 10.86 -6.66
C HIS A 30 -3.69 10.41 -6.16
N LEU A 31 -3.99 9.11 -6.19
CA LEU A 31 -5.30 8.62 -5.76
C LEU A 31 -5.46 8.87 -4.25
N PRO A 32 -6.60 9.42 -3.80
CA PRO A 32 -6.85 9.74 -2.40
C PRO A 32 -7.26 8.52 -1.55
N TYR A 33 -7.10 7.31 -2.09
CA TYR A 33 -7.44 6.04 -1.46
C TYR A 33 -6.39 4.99 -1.83
N ILE A 34 -6.40 3.88 -1.09
CA ILE A 34 -5.59 2.70 -1.38
C ILE A 34 -6.46 1.74 -2.19
N GLY A 35 -5.98 1.37 -3.37
CA GLY A 35 -6.61 0.40 -4.27
C GLY A 35 -5.73 -0.82 -4.48
N VAL A 36 -6.28 -1.82 -5.15
CA VAL A 36 -5.58 -3.04 -5.58
C VAL A 36 -5.51 -3.04 -7.10
N LEU A 37 -4.36 -3.39 -7.67
CA LEU A 37 -4.23 -3.70 -9.09
C LEU A 37 -4.49 -5.19 -9.33
N GLU A 38 -5.39 -5.49 -10.27
CA GLU A 38 -5.56 -6.83 -10.87
C GLU A 38 -4.50 -7.11 -11.94
#